data_AF-A0A7S0ZCN1-F1
#
_entry.id   AF-A0A7S0ZCN1-F1
#
_cell.length_a   1.000
_cell.length_b   1.000
_cell.length_c   1.000
_cell.angle_alpha   90.00
_cell.angle_beta   90.00
_cell.angle_gamma   90.00
#
_symmetry.space_group_name_H-M   'P 1'
#
loop_
_entity.id
_entity.type
_entity.pdbx_description
1 polymer ?
#
loop_
_entity_poly.entity_id
_entity_poly.type
_entity_poly.pdbx_seq_one_letter_code
_entity_poly.pdbx_strand_id
1 'polypeptide(L)'
;YNQKPQLERSMHSLNADFHPFRKLVTISVTLASAFLFRGLNTLHTFNLNTLHHYIQNRDKDTGLLTVMNHKSVFDDPLLTSTLIPLGITLWNQSKLRWGVCAADICFRSNSHSLKTMFLHECILAGKVLPIVRLGGLNQIELKVASHVLCRGDWLHLYPEGRCEQKSRIELIRHGIAKVVVMNVMETGK
;
A
#
# COMPACT_ATOMS: atom_id res chain seq x y z
N TYR A 1 -12.77 4.83 19.56
CA TYR A 1 -13.11 4.61 18.14
C TYR A 1 -12.73 3.18 17.81
N ASN A 2 -13.69 2.28 17.55
CA ASN A 2 -13.40 0.85 17.39
C ASN A 2 -13.08 0.53 15.92
N GLN A 3 -11.79 0.46 15.57
CA GLN A 3 -11.32 0.21 14.19
C GLN A 3 -11.24 -1.29 13.84
N LYS A 4 -11.56 -2.15 14.80
CA LYS A 4 -11.56 -3.61 14.67
C LYS A 4 -12.33 -4.12 13.43
N PRO A 5 -13.52 -3.58 13.07
CA PRO A 5 -14.26 -4.03 11.89
C PRO A 5 -13.56 -3.73 10.56
N GLN A 6 -12.76 -2.65 10.50
CA GLN A 6 -12.05 -2.26 9.27
C GLN A 6 -10.82 -3.14 9.08
N LEU A 7 -10.10 -3.40 10.17
CA LEU A 7 -8.98 -4.33 10.16
C LEU A 7 -9.43 -5.74 9.78
N GLU A 8 -10.55 -6.22 10.34
CA GLU A 8 -11.12 -7.53 9.99
C GLU A 8 -11.48 -7.63 8.50
N ARG A 9 -12.06 -6.57 7.90
CA ARG A 9 -12.32 -6.54 6.46
C ARG A 9 -11.05 -6.52 5.62
N SER A 10 -10.04 -5.75 6.03
CA SER A 10 -8.73 -5.77 5.36
C SER A 10 -8.05 -7.14 5.49
N MET A 11 -8.22 -7.82 6.61
CA MET A 11 -7.72 -9.19 6.79
C MET A 11 -8.48 -10.20 5.93
N HIS A 12 -9.79 -10.04 5.76
CA HIS A 12 -10.55 -10.85 4.82
C HIS A 12 -10.10 -10.58 3.36
N SER A 13 -9.78 -9.33 3.03
CA SER A 13 -9.31 -8.97 1.69
C SER A 13 -7.90 -9.48 1.37
N LEU A 14 -7.06 -9.76 2.39
CA LEU A 14 -5.78 -10.46 2.25
C LEU A 14 -5.95 -11.89 1.71
N ASN A 15 -7.11 -12.50 1.95
CA ASN A 15 -7.41 -13.87 1.52
C ASN A 15 -8.26 -13.92 0.23
N ALA A 16 -8.72 -12.76 -0.26
CA ALA A 16 -9.52 -12.64 -1.47
C ALA A 16 -8.63 -12.18 -2.63
N ASP A 17 -7.95 -13.13 -3.27
CA ASP A 17 -6.99 -12.86 -4.34
C ASP A 17 -7.65 -12.40 -5.67
N PHE A 18 -8.95 -12.63 -5.84
CA PHE A 18 -9.64 -12.29 -7.08
C PHE A 18 -11.00 -11.61 -6.84
N HIS A 19 -11.11 -10.34 -7.24
CA HIS A 19 -12.38 -9.62 -7.28
C HIS A 19 -12.44 -8.76 -8.56
N PRO A 20 -13.45 -8.91 -9.44
CA PRO A 20 -13.58 -8.13 -10.67
C PRO A 20 -13.52 -6.61 -10.43
N PHE A 21 -14.11 -6.16 -9.33
CA PHE A 21 -14.03 -4.75 -8.90
C PHE A 21 -12.60 -4.27 -8.63
N ARG A 22 -11.75 -5.09 -7.98
CA ARG A 22 -10.33 -4.75 -7.76
C ARG A 22 -9.60 -4.53 -9.08
N LYS A 23 -9.82 -5.44 -10.04
CA LYS A 23 -9.21 -5.34 -11.37
C LYS A 23 -9.66 -4.06 -12.07
N LEU A 24 -10.95 -3.74 -12.03
CA LEU A 24 -11.48 -2.50 -12.59
C LEU A 24 -10.81 -1.26 -11.97
N VAL A 25 -10.85 -1.14 -10.64
CA VAL A 25 -10.31 0.03 -9.92
C VAL A 25 -8.82 0.21 -10.20
N THR A 26 -8.02 -0.84 -10.06
CA THR A 26 -6.56 -0.76 -10.22
C THR A 26 -6.15 -0.46 -11.66
N ILE A 27 -6.82 -1.04 -12.66
CA ILE A 27 -6.58 -0.70 -14.08
C ILE A 27 -6.92 0.76 -14.34
N SER A 28 -8.10 1.23 -13.89
CA SER A 28 -8.51 2.63 -14.06
C SER A 28 -7.51 3.59 -13.45
N VAL A 29 -7.04 3.32 -12.22
CA VAL A 29 -6.03 4.14 -11.53
C VAL A 29 -4.69 4.10 -12.26
N THR A 30 -4.20 2.93 -12.68
CA THR A 30 -2.94 2.82 -13.44
C THR A 30 -3.00 3.59 -14.76
N LEU A 31 -4.10 3.50 -15.51
CA LEU A 31 -4.24 4.21 -16.79
C LEU A 31 -4.33 5.73 -16.58
N ALA A 32 -5.17 6.18 -15.65
CA ALA A 32 -5.29 7.60 -15.31
C ALA A 32 -3.94 8.18 -14.83
N SER A 33 -3.22 7.41 -14.03
CA SER A 33 -1.92 7.82 -13.52
C SER A 33 -0.83 7.84 -14.59
N ALA A 34 -0.83 6.86 -15.50
CA ALA A 34 0.10 6.87 -16.64
C ALA A 34 -0.15 8.09 -17.53
N PHE A 35 -1.41 8.42 -17.81
CA PHE A 35 -1.78 9.61 -18.55
C PHE A 35 -1.30 10.89 -17.84
N LEU A 36 -1.55 11.01 -16.54
CA LEU A 36 -1.14 12.19 -15.76
C LEU A 36 0.39 12.36 -15.71
N PHE A 37 1.13 11.31 -15.32
CA PHE A 37 2.57 11.42 -15.05
C PHE A 37 3.46 11.27 -16.27
N ARG A 38 3.05 10.49 -17.28
CA ARG A 38 3.84 10.27 -18.51
C ARG A 38 3.33 11.08 -19.70
N GLY A 39 2.06 11.50 -19.66
CA GLY A 39 1.44 12.30 -20.72
C GLY A 39 1.42 13.79 -20.40
N LEU A 40 0.87 14.17 -19.23
CA LEU A 40 0.70 15.58 -18.82
C LEU A 40 1.85 16.12 -17.96
N ASN A 41 2.84 15.28 -17.64
CA ASN A 41 3.98 15.64 -16.80
C ASN A 41 5.25 14.94 -17.31
N THR A 42 6.40 15.34 -16.80
CA THR A 42 7.68 14.68 -17.04
C THR A 42 8.04 13.80 -15.85
N LEU A 43 8.11 12.49 -16.08
CA LEU A 43 8.51 11.51 -15.07
C LEU A 43 9.92 10.99 -15.38
N HIS A 44 10.85 11.26 -14.48
CA HIS A 44 12.19 10.66 -14.50
C HIS A 44 12.29 9.54 -13.47
N THR A 45 12.80 8.39 -13.88
CA THR A 45 12.98 7.23 -13.02
C THR A 45 14.39 6.70 -13.11
N PHE A 46 14.97 6.31 -11.98
CA PHE A 46 16.29 5.70 -11.90
C PHE A 46 16.13 4.27 -11.38
N ASN A 47 16.84 3.31 -11.99
CA ASN A 47 16.85 1.91 -11.58
C ASN A 47 15.45 1.25 -11.48
N LEU A 48 14.49 1.71 -12.28
CA LEU A 48 13.13 1.17 -12.26
C LEU A 48 13.10 -0.33 -12.58
N ASN A 49 14.01 -0.79 -13.43
CA ASN A 49 14.15 -2.22 -13.78
C ASN A 49 14.44 -3.10 -12.56
N THR A 50 15.15 -2.59 -11.55
CA THR A 50 15.41 -3.31 -10.29
C THR A 50 14.11 -3.55 -9.52
N LEU A 51 13.25 -2.53 -9.43
CA LEU A 51 11.92 -2.69 -8.83
C LEU A 51 11.09 -3.72 -9.62
N HIS A 52 11.09 -3.64 -10.94
CA HIS A 52 10.37 -4.60 -11.79
C HIS A 52 10.87 -6.02 -11.61
N HIS A 53 12.18 -6.21 -11.53
CA HIS A 53 12.80 -7.50 -11.27
C HIS A 53 12.30 -8.11 -9.94
N TYR A 54 12.31 -7.36 -8.83
CA TYR A 54 11.81 -7.88 -7.55
C TYR A 54 10.29 -8.10 -7.52
N ILE A 55 9.51 -7.27 -8.22
CA ILE A 55 8.07 -7.51 -8.36
C ILE A 55 7.81 -8.83 -9.10
N GLN A 56 8.59 -9.11 -10.15
CA GLN A 56 8.33 -10.22 -11.06
C GLN A 56 8.97 -11.54 -10.63
N ASN A 57 10.22 -11.51 -10.19
CA ASN A 57 11.10 -12.68 -10.13
C ASN A 57 11.52 -13.10 -8.73
N ARG A 58 11.12 -12.38 -7.67
CA ARG A 58 11.42 -12.82 -6.30
C ARG A 58 10.74 -14.15 -5.99
N ASP A 59 11.34 -14.93 -5.09
CA ASP A 59 10.75 -16.18 -4.60
C ASP A 59 9.38 -15.93 -3.96
N LYS A 60 8.48 -16.91 -4.08
CA LYS A 60 7.10 -16.80 -3.58
C LYS A 60 7.03 -16.57 -2.07
N ASP A 61 8.03 -17.04 -1.32
CA ASP A 61 8.07 -16.94 0.14
C ASP A 61 8.92 -15.74 0.61
N THR A 62 9.36 -14.87 -0.31
CA THR A 62 10.18 -13.71 -0.01
C THR A 62 9.35 -12.44 -0.16
N GLY A 63 9.02 -11.81 0.97
CA GLY A 63 8.31 -10.55 1.00
C GLY A 63 9.12 -9.40 0.36
N LEU A 64 8.44 -8.49 -0.31
CA LEU A 64 9.05 -7.26 -0.83
C LEU A 64 8.62 -6.08 0.03
N LEU A 65 9.58 -5.41 0.69
CA LEU A 65 9.32 -4.15 1.38
C LEU A 65 9.87 -3.00 0.54
N THR A 66 9.01 -2.06 0.15
CA THR A 66 9.45 -0.78 -0.42
C THR A 66 9.10 0.37 0.50
N VAL A 67 9.98 1.36 0.55
CA VAL A 67 9.85 2.54 1.42
C VAL A 67 10.06 3.79 0.59
N MET A 68 9.21 4.79 0.77
CA MET A 68 9.31 6.08 0.06
C MET A 68 8.99 7.23 1.02
N ASN A 69 9.66 8.36 0.84
CA ASN A 69 9.24 9.62 1.46
C ASN A 69 7.83 9.99 0.99
N HIS A 70 7.08 10.78 1.77
CA HIS A 70 5.72 11.12 1.39
C HIS A 70 5.58 12.63 1.19
N LYS A 71 5.60 13.08 -0.06
CA LYS A 71 5.56 14.50 -0.44
C LYS A 71 4.16 14.96 -0.81
N SER A 72 3.31 14.06 -1.27
CA SER A 72 2.00 14.41 -1.81
C SER A 72 1.00 13.27 -1.67
N VAL A 73 -0.29 13.61 -1.59
CA VAL A 73 -1.38 12.63 -1.74
C VAL A 73 -1.37 11.96 -3.13
N PHE A 74 -0.65 12.51 -4.11
CA PHE A 74 -0.45 11.87 -5.41
C PHE A 74 0.53 10.69 -5.36
N ASP A 75 1.33 10.56 -4.30
CA ASP A 75 2.28 9.45 -4.16
C ASP A 75 1.55 8.09 -4.11
N ASP A 76 0.39 8.06 -3.43
CA ASP A 76 -0.49 6.90 -3.31
C ASP A 76 -1.95 7.29 -3.60
N PRO A 77 -2.61 6.70 -4.62
CA PRO A 77 -2.17 5.55 -5.42
C PRO A 77 -1.46 5.93 -6.73
N LEU A 78 -1.47 7.19 -7.16
CA LEU A 78 -1.16 7.54 -8.54
C LEU A 78 0.32 7.25 -8.89
N LEU A 79 1.28 7.95 -8.27
CA LEU A 79 2.70 7.80 -8.63
C LEU A 79 3.14 6.34 -8.56
N THR A 80 2.83 5.67 -7.46
CA THR A 80 3.13 4.23 -7.28
C THR A 80 2.48 3.35 -8.34
N SER A 81 1.24 3.60 -8.75
CA SER A 81 0.58 2.87 -9.85
C SER A 81 1.26 3.08 -11.21
N THR A 82 1.84 4.25 -11.48
CA THR A 82 2.59 4.53 -12.73
C THR A 82 3.93 3.83 -12.80
N LEU A 83 4.52 3.47 -11.65
CA LEU A 83 5.81 2.78 -11.58
C LEU A 83 5.67 1.26 -11.78
N ILE A 84 4.47 0.71 -11.62
CA ILE A 84 4.20 -0.73 -11.77
C ILE A 84 4.04 -1.07 -13.27
N PRO A 85 4.64 -2.18 -13.76
CA PRO A 85 4.42 -2.62 -15.14
C PRO A 85 2.93 -2.89 -15.39
N LEU A 86 2.38 -2.33 -16.48
CA LEU A 86 0.96 -2.48 -16.81
C LEU A 86 0.52 -3.95 -16.89
N GLY A 87 1.39 -4.85 -17.36
CA GLY A 87 1.13 -6.28 -17.41
C GLY A 87 0.84 -6.90 -16.03
N ILE A 88 1.45 -6.39 -14.96
CA ILE A 88 1.16 -6.82 -13.59
C ILE A 88 -0.25 -6.38 -13.19
N THR A 89 -0.63 -5.13 -13.44
CA THR A 89 -1.99 -4.65 -13.19
C THR A 89 -3.03 -5.40 -14.05
N LEU A 90 -2.73 -5.76 -15.29
CA LEU A 90 -3.69 -6.45 -16.16
C LEU A 90 -3.88 -7.93 -15.81
N TRP A 91 -2.79 -8.62 -15.48
CA TRP A 91 -2.74 -10.09 -15.47
C TRP A 91 -2.34 -10.70 -14.13
N ASN A 92 -1.73 -9.93 -13.22
CA ASN A 92 -1.16 -10.46 -11.99
C ASN A 92 -1.44 -9.56 -10.77
N GLN A 93 -2.72 -9.44 -10.43
CA GLN A 93 -3.24 -8.61 -9.33
C GLN A 93 -2.71 -9.03 -7.95
N SER A 94 -2.33 -10.29 -7.75
CA SER A 94 -1.72 -10.74 -6.50
C SER A 94 -0.35 -10.09 -6.28
N LYS A 95 0.41 -9.80 -7.34
CA LYS A 95 1.69 -9.09 -7.26
C LYS A 95 1.59 -7.58 -7.02
N LEU A 96 0.38 -7.00 -6.97
CA LEU A 96 0.23 -5.59 -6.59
C LEU A 96 0.52 -5.38 -5.10
N ARG A 97 1.16 -4.25 -4.79
CA ARG A 97 1.54 -3.86 -3.44
C ARG A 97 0.34 -3.73 -2.51
N TRP A 98 0.59 -4.00 -1.24
CA TRP A 98 -0.19 -3.54 -0.12
C TRP A 98 0.32 -2.18 0.34
N GLY A 99 -0.58 -1.25 0.62
CA GLY A 99 -0.26 0.03 1.25
C GLY A 99 -0.80 0.10 2.68
N VAL A 100 -0.44 1.17 3.40
CA VAL A 100 -1.08 1.51 4.69
C VAL A 100 -1.66 2.91 4.60
N CYS A 101 -2.86 3.11 5.15
CA CYS A 101 -3.44 4.44 5.31
C CYS A 101 -3.98 4.65 6.71
N ALA A 102 -3.82 5.89 7.20
CA ALA A 102 -4.35 6.32 8.47
C ALA A 102 -5.87 6.09 8.53
N ALA A 103 -6.31 5.28 9.50
CA ALA A 103 -7.70 4.87 9.61
C ALA A 103 -8.65 6.04 9.90
N ASP A 104 -8.18 7.07 10.60
CA ASP A 104 -8.91 8.30 10.87
C ASP A 104 -9.03 9.23 9.65
N ILE A 105 -8.36 8.93 8.53
CA ILE A 105 -8.45 9.66 7.27
C ILE A 105 -9.22 8.82 6.25
N CYS A 106 -8.73 7.63 5.95
CA CYS A 106 -9.23 6.75 4.89
C CYS A 106 -10.47 5.95 5.29
N PHE A 107 -10.70 5.72 6.59
CA PHE A 107 -11.73 4.80 7.09
C PHE A 107 -12.73 5.49 8.05
N ARG A 108 -13.02 6.78 7.81
CA ARG A 108 -14.00 7.53 8.63
C ARG A 108 -15.39 6.90 8.54
N SER A 109 -15.86 6.39 9.68
CA SER A 109 -17.13 5.67 9.86
C SER A 109 -18.40 6.55 9.88
N ASN A 110 -18.28 7.88 9.91
CA ASN A 110 -19.40 8.74 10.34
C ASN A 110 -20.28 9.27 9.19
N SER A 111 -20.15 8.75 7.97
CA SER A 111 -21.06 9.11 6.87
C SER A 111 -21.47 7.85 6.13
N HIS A 112 -22.73 7.42 6.31
CA HIS A 112 -23.37 6.38 5.49
C HIS A 112 -23.67 6.86 4.06
N SER A 113 -22.94 7.88 3.57
CA SER A 113 -23.09 8.33 2.19
C SER A 113 -22.55 7.27 1.23
N LEU A 114 -23.22 7.12 0.09
CA LEU A 114 -22.76 6.25 -1.01
C LEU A 114 -21.31 6.57 -1.43
N LYS A 115 -20.89 7.84 -1.33
CA LYS A 115 -19.52 8.26 -1.62
C LYS A 115 -18.50 7.67 -0.65
N THR A 116 -18.81 7.68 0.64
CA THR A 116 -17.92 7.12 1.68
C THR A 116 -17.82 5.60 1.56
N MET A 117 -18.93 4.92 1.26
CA MET A 117 -18.91 3.48 1.00
C MET A 117 -18.09 3.14 -0.25
N PHE A 118 -18.31 3.84 -1.36
CA PHE A 118 -17.55 3.62 -2.59
C PHE A 118 -16.05 3.87 -2.39
N LEU A 119 -15.67 4.95 -1.70
CA LEU A 119 -14.27 5.23 -1.38
C LEU A 119 -13.64 4.09 -0.56
N HIS A 120 -14.35 3.58 0.44
CA HIS A 120 -13.89 2.46 1.25
C HIS A 120 -13.66 1.19 0.41
N GLU A 121 -14.59 0.86 -0.48
CA GLU A 121 -14.42 -0.27 -1.40
C GLU A 121 -13.23 -0.06 -2.35
N CYS A 122 -13.01 1.15 -2.86
CA CYS A 122 -11.83 1.48 -3.66
C CYS A 122 -10.51 1.32 -2.89
N ILE A 123 -10.49 1.70 -1.61
CA ILE A 123 -9.33 1.54 -0.72
C ILE A 123 -9.02 0.05 -0.50
N LEU A 124 -10.05 -0.77 -0.25
CA LEU A 124 -9.89 -2.22 -0.12
C LEU A 124 -9.48 -2.89 -1.44
N ALA A 125 -10.06 -2.45 -2.55
CA ALA A 125 -9.67 -2.88 -3.89
C ALA A 125 -8.20 -2.58 -4.16
N GLY A 126 -7.71 -1.40 -3.77
CA GLY A 126 -6.31 -0.98 -3.87
C GLY A 126 -5.35 -1.64 -2.88
N LYS A 127 -5.78 -2.65 -2.12
CA LYS A 127 -4.95 -3.37 -1.13
C LYS A 127 -4.36 -2.45 -0.06
N VAL A 128 -5.18 -1.60 0.54
CA VAL A 128 -4.73 -0.69 1.61
C VAL A 128 -5.16 -1.20 2.98
N LEU A 129 -4.19 -1.36 3.88
CA LEU A 129 -4.40 -1.71 5.28
C LEU A 129 -4.63 -0.45 6.13
N PRO A 130 -5.51 -0.49 7.13
CA PRO A 130 -5.63 0.60 8.09
C PRO A 130 -4.42 0.63 9.04
N ILE A 131 -4.06 1.82 9.51
CA ILE A 131 -3.09 2.01 10.60
C ILE A 131 -3.56 3.10 11.57
N VAL A 132 -3.31 2.89 12.87
CA VAL A 132 -3.61 3.86 13.92
C VAL A 132 -2.42 4.81 14.07
N ARG A 133 -2.61 6.07 13.67
CA ARG A 133 -1.62 7.12 13.94
C ARG A 133 -1.50 7.35 15.44
N LEU A 134 -0.25 7.51 15.91
CA LEU A 134 0.07 7.65 17.34
C LEU A 134 -0.36 6.44 18.21
N GLY A 135 -0.72 5.31 17.62
CA GLY A 135 -1.10 4.08 18.34
C GLY A 135 0.07 3.29 18.94
N GLY A 136 1.30 3.81 18.83
CA GLY A 136 2.52 3.15 19.29
C GLY A 136 2.95 1.95 18.42
N LEU A 137 3.98 1.23 18.87
CA LEU A 137 4.56 0.08 18.15
C LEU A 137 3.85 -1.24 18.41
N ASN A 138 3.01 -1.30 19.45
CA ASN A 138 2.31 -2.53 19.87
C ASN A 138 0.88 -2.58 19.34
N GLN A 139 0.67 -2.09 18.12
CA GLN A 139 -0.63 -2.11 17.44
C GLN A 139 -0.74 -3.32 16.52
N ILE A 140 -1.94 -3.90 16.43
CA ILE A 140 -2.20 -5.11 15.65
C ILE A 140 -2.00 -4.86 14.15
N GLU A 141 -2.21 -3.63 13.68
CA GLU A 141 -2.07 -3.20 12.29
C GLU A 141 -0.63 -3.37 11.80
N LEU A 142 0.38 -3.10 12.64
CA LEU A 142 1.78 -3.37 12.30
C LEU A 142 2.06 -4.87 12.22
N LYS A 143 1.40 -5.69 13.06
CA LYS A 143 1.51 -7.16 12.99
C LYS A 143 0.90 -7.68 11.69
N VAL A 144 -0.25 -7.15 11.27
CA VAL A 144 -0.88 -7.50 9.99
C VAL A 144 0.00 -7.07 8.81
N ALA A 145 0.59 -5.88 8.85
CA ALA A 145 1.55 -5.44 7.83
C ALA A 145 2.78 -6.36 7.75
N SER A 146 3.31 -6.82 8.89
CA SER A 146 4.37 -7.84 8.91
C SER A 146 3.90 -9.16 8.29
N HIS A 147 2.67 -9.59 8.58
CA HIS A 147 2.12 -10.83 8.01
C HIS A 147 2.00 -10.78 6.48
N VAL A 148 1.81 -9.60 5.88
CA VAL A 148 1.91 -9.42 4.42
C VAL A 148 3.30 -9.85 3.93
N LEU A 149 4.36 -9.35 4.56
CA LEU A 149 5.73 -9.71 4.19
C LEU A 149 6.02 -11.20 4.41
N CYS A 150 5.55 -11.77 5.53
CA CYS A 150 5.74 -13.19 5.83
C CYS A 150 5.08 -14.11 4.79
N ARG A 151 4.01 -13.64 4.14
CA ARG A 151 3.32 -14.36 3.05
C ARG A 151 4.00 -14.23 1.68
N GLY A 152 5.11 -13.49 1.58
CA GLY A 152 5.79 -13.23 0.30
C GLY A 152 5.19 -12.10 -0.54
N ASP A 153 4.18 -11.40 0.01
CA ASP A 153 3.54 -10.28 -0.67
C ASP A 153 4.45 -9.03 -0.66
N TRP A 154 4.05 -8.06 -1.48
CA TRP A 154 4.71 -6.76 -1.55
C TRP A 154 4.01 -5.76 -0.61
N LEU A 155 4.73 -5.17 0.34
CA LEU A 155 4.30 -4.07 1.20
C LEU A 155 5.03 -2.77 0.86
N HIS A 156 4.29 -1.67 0.78
CA HIS A 156 4.82 -0.33 0.58
C HIS A 156 4.49 0.59 1.76
N LEU A 157 5.48 1.25 2.33
CA LEU A 157 5.33 2.10 3.52
C LEU A 157 5.91 3.50 3.32
N TYR A 158 5.23 4.47 3.94
CA TYR A 158 5.67 5.86 4.08
C TYR A 158 6.13 6.11 5.53
N PRO A 159 7.45 6.14 5.81
CA PRO A 159 7.99 6.15 7.17
C PRO A 159 7.64 7.41 7.96
N GLU A 160 7.35 8.52 7.27
CA GLU A 160 7.04 9.81 7.89
C GLU A 160 5.67 9.79 8.60
N GLY A 161 4.77 8.89 8.19
CA GLY A 161 3.43 8.74 8.74
C GLY A 161 2.47 9.90 8.42
N ARG A 162 2.87 10.81 7.53
CA ARG A 162 2.10 11.94 7.00
C ARG A 162 2.67 12.41 5.67
N CYS A 163 1.89 13.12 4.87
CA CYS A 163 2.43 13.89 3.74
C CYS A 163 3.18 15.11 4.28
N GLU A 164 4.39 15.34 3.79
CA GLU A 164 5.26 16.43 4.18
C GLU A 164 5.87 17.11 2.96
N GLN A 165 5.60 18.40 2.79
CA GLN A 165 5.99 19.15 1.59
C GLN A 165 7.29 19.94 1.76
N LYS A 166 7.90 19.93 2.95
CA LYS A 166 9.24 20.54 3.14
C LYS A 166 10.28 19.89 2.23
N SER A 167 11.34 20.63 1.92
CA SER A 167 12.42 20.16 1.04
C SER A 167 13.26 19.01 1.61
N ARG A 168 13.25 18.82 2.94
CA ARG A 168 14.00 17.77 3.63
C ARG A 168 13.12 16.56 3.94
N ILE A 169 13.77 15.41 4.13
CA ILE A 169 13.13 14.21 4.70
C ILE A 169 12.96 14.46 6.19
N GLU A 170 11.73 14.31 6.70
CA GLU A 170 11.41 14.46 8.13
C GLU A 170 11.78 13.20 8.92
N LEU A 171 11.53 13.24 10.23
CA LEU A 171 11.76 12.12 11.13
C LEU A 171 11.01 10.85 10.67
N ILE A 172 11.80 9.80 10.44
CA ILE A 172 11.31 8.45 10.16
C ILE A 172 10.74 7.83 11.45
N ARG A 173 9.52 7.31 11.39
CA ARG A 173 8.89 6.59 12.50
C ARG A 173 9.40 5.14 12.56
N HIS A 174 9.54 4.61 13.78
CA HIS A 174 10.04 3.25 14.03
C HIS A 174 9.11 2.10 13.60
N GLY A 175 7.91 2.40 13.09
CA GLY A 175 6.94 1.37 12.68
C GLY A 175 7.48 0.40 11.63
N ILE A 176 8.30 0.88 10.69
CA ILE A 176 8.96 0.04 9.68
C ILE A 176 9.91 -0.97 10.33
N ALA A 177 10.75 -0.51 11.26
CA ALA A 177 11.66 -1.38 11.99
C ALA A 177 10.90 -2.47 12.76
N LYS A 178 9.77 -2.12 13.39
CA LYS A 178 8.91 -3.09 14.07
C LYS A 178 8.37 -4.16 13.11
N VAL A 179 7.90 -3.75 11.92
CA VAL A 179 7.43 -4.66 10.87
C VAL A 179 8.54 -5.61 10.42
N VAL A 180 9.75 -5.09 10.15
CA VAL A 180 10.90 -5.91 9.74
C VAL A 180 11.29 -6.90 10.83
N VAL A 181 11.40 -6.45 12.09
CA VAL A 181 11.74 -7.34 13.22
C VAL A 181 10.71 -8.45 13.36
N MET A 182 9.41 -8.14 13.28
CA MET A 182 8.37 -9.17 13.35
C MET A 182 8.46 -10.16 12.19
N ASN A 183 8.77 -9.70 10.97
CA ASN A 183 8.99 -10.59 9.83
C ASN A 183 10.15 -11.56 10.09
N VAL A 184 11.31 -11.03 10.49
CA VAL A 184 12.51 -11.83 10.78
C VAL A 184 12.26 -12.83 11.90
N MET A 185 11.54 -12.42 12.96
CA MET A 185 11.20 -13.32 14.06
C MET A 185 10.27 -14.47 13.65
N GLU A 186 9.39 -14.25 12.68
CA GLU A 186 8.42 -15.25 12.20
C GLU A 186 9.05 -16.20 11.16
N THR A 187 9.83 -15.66 10.22
CA THR A 187 10.32 -16.39 9.05
C THR A 187 11.78 -16.82 9.16
N GLY A 188 12.54 -16.22 10.08
CA GLY A 188 14.00 -16.35 10.13
C GLY A 188 14.72 -15.64 8.98
N LYS A 189 14.03 -14.82 8.18
CA LYS A 189 14.51 -14.16 6.96
C LYS A 189 14.20 -12.66 6.96
#